data_AF-A0A258LMH5-F1
#
_entry.id   AF-A0A258LMH5-F1
#
_cell.length_a   1.000
_cell.length_b   1.000
_cell.length_c   1.000
_cell.angle_alpha   90.00
_cell.angle_beta   90.00
_cell.angle_gamma   90.00
#
_symmetry.space_group_name_H-M   'P 1'
#
loop_
_entity.id
_entity.type
_entity.pdbx_description
1 polymer ?
#
loop_
_entity_poly.entity_id
_entity_poly.type
_entity_poly.pdbx_seq_one_letter_code
_entity_poly.pdbx_strand_id
1 'polypeptide(L)'
;GDRHGGPGVSAHGVQQRIAQADRLARAVGLDMVEAGWRPTVDNYLGRVTKPRILDAVREAKGEQAAQLIDHLKKTEMAKEAERLLDGTGWLPEPLRPSDSEDVSNTPADTVEELPAFLADCEGQDAATDESEPHPIAAE
;
A
#
# COMPACT_ATOMS: atom_id res chain seq x y z
N GLY A 1 -36.90 8.68 -2.67
CA GLY A 1 -36.32 7.53 -1.95
C GLY A 1 -35.03 7.21 -2.63
N ASP A 2 -33.98 7.98 -2.30
CA ASP A 2 -32.71 7.92 -2.99
C ASP A 2 -31.82 6.90 -2.31
N ARG A 3 -31.64 5.76 -2.98
CA ARG A 3 -31.05 4.55 -2.41
C ARG A 3 -29.50 4.56 -2.39
N HIS A 4 -28.84 5.67 -2.73
CA HIS A 4 -27.36 5.76 -2.76
C HIS A 4 -26.78 7.10 -2.29
N GLY A 5 -27.45 7.83 -1.41
CA GLY A 5 -26.92 9.06 -0.80
C GLY A 5 -26.13 8.81 0.50
N GLY A 6 -25.12 7.94 0.48
CA GLY A 6 -24.17 7.83 1.61
C GLY A 6 -23.21 9.03 1.65
N PRO A 7 -22.56 9.33 2.79
CA PRO A 7 -21.59 10.42 2.88
C PRO A 7 -20.56 10.26 1.75
N GLY A 8 -20.48 11.28 0.88
CA GLY A 8 -19.64 11.25 -0.30
C GLY A 8 -18.21 10.89 0.06
N VAL A 9 -17.55 10.18 -0.86
CA VAL A 9 -16.13 9.86 -0.73
C VAL A 9 -15.31 11.14 -0.59
N SER A 10 -14.91 11.46 0.64
CA SER A 10 -14.07 12.63 0.94
C SER A 10 -12.66 12.41 0.41
N ALA A 11 -12.04 13.45 -0.16
CA ALA A 11 -10.67 13.39 -0.67
C ALA A 11 -9.67 12.84 0.37
N HIS A 12 -9.79 13.30 1.62
CA HIS A 12 -8.98 12.81 2.74
C HIS A 12 -9.14 11.29 2.97
N GLY A 13 -10.36 10.77 2.89
CA GLY A 13 -10.62 9.33 3.04
C GLY A 13 -10.12 8.49 1.87
N VAL A 14 -9.98 9.08 0.67
CA VAL A 14 -9.31 8.41 -0.47
C VAL A 14 -7.81 8.39 -0.24
N GLN A 15 -7.21 9.53 0.10
CA GLN A 15 -5.78 9.66 0.37
C GLN A 15 -5.33 8.70 1.48
N GLN A 16 -6.08 8.61 2.58
CA GLN A 16 -5.77 7.69 3.69
C GLN A 16 -5.82 6.22 3.26
N ARG A 17 -6.75 5.84 2.39
CA ARG A 17 -6.85 4.46 1.88
C ARG A 17 -5.73 4.13 0.89
N ILE A 18 -5.33 5.07 0.04
CA ILE A 18 -4.17 4.90 -0.85
C ILE A 18 -2.90 4.74 0.00
N ALA A 19 -2.68 5.60 1.00
CA ALA A 19 -1.52 5.48 1.90
C ALA A 19 -1.47 4.12 2.64
N GLN A 20 -2.62 3.61 3.07
CA GLN A 20 -2.69 2.29 3.70
C GLN A 20 -2.42 1.16 2.70
N ALA A 21 -2.90 1.27 1.46
CA ALA A 21 -2.59 0.32 0.40
C ALA A 21 -1.09 0.30 0.08
N ASP A 22 -0.44 1.47 0.01
CA ASP A 22 1.01 1.58 -0.20
C ASP A 22 1.80 0.90 0.93
N ARG A 23 1.37 1.06 2.19
CA ARG A 23 1.99 0.37 3.34
C ARG A 23 1.89 -1.15 3.18
N LEU A 24 0.72 -1.67 2.79
CA LEU A 24 0.52 -3.10 2.58
C LEU A 24 1.34 -3.61 1.38
N ALA A 25 1.36 -2.87 0.27
CA ALA A 25 2.13 -3.21 -0.91
C ALA A 25 3.61 -3.36 -0.59
N ARG A 26 4.20 -2.43 0.18
CA ARG A 26 5.59 -2.54 0.65
C ARG A 26 5.81 -3.72 1.57
N ALA A 27 4.92 -3.95 2.54
CA ALA A 27 5.06 -5.04 3.51
C ALA A 27 5.05 -6.43 2.86
N VAL A 28 4.34 -6.59 1.73
CA VAL A 28 4.28 -7.86 0.98
C VAL A 28 5.19 -7.89 -0.25
N GLY A 29 5.94 -6.81 -0.53
CA GLY A 29 6.78 -6.70 -1.72
C GLY A 29 5.99 -6.74 -3.04
N LEU A 30 4.79 -6.15 -3.07
CA LEU A 30 3.94 -6.12 -4.25
C LEU A 30 4.46 -5.10 -5.28
N ASP A 31 5.05 -5.59 -6.36
CA ASP A 31 5.26 -4.82 -7.58
C ASP A 31 4.04 -4.99 -8.50
N MET A 32 3.34 -3.88 -8.78
CA MET A 32 2.15 -3.89 -9.63
C MET A 32 2.47 -4.21 -11.10
N VAL A 33 3.65 -3.84 -11.60
CA VAL A 33 4.08 -4.18 -12.96
C VAL A 33 4.34 -5.69 -13.05
N GLU A 34 5.09 -6.25 -12.08
CA GLU A 34 5.34 -7.70 -12.03
C GLU A 34 4.09 -8.51 -11.78
N ALA A 35 3.13 -7.97 -11.01
CA ALA A 35 1.80 -8.55 -10.83
C ALA A 35 0.94 -8.52 -12.12
N GLY A 36 1.47 -7.99 -13.22
CA GLY A 36 0.85 -8.02 -14.55
C GLY A 36 -0.09 -6.85 -14.82
N TRP A 37 -0.04 -5.78 -14.03
CA TRP A 37 -0.87 -4.60 -14.28
C TRP A 37 -0.48 -3.94 -15.60
N ARG A 38 -1.49 -3.62 -16.43
CA ARG A 38 -1.30 -2.93 -17.71
C ARG A 38 -2.36 -1.86 -17.95
N PRO A 39 -1.99 -0.69 -18.52
CA PRO A 39 -2.92 0.36 -18.88
C PRO A 39 -3.61 0.02 -20.21
N THR A 40 -4.66 -0.80 -20.16
CA THR A 40 -5.44 -1.17 -21.35
C THR A 40 -6.69 -0.30 -21.53
N VAL A 41 -7.32 -0.38 -22.70
CA VAL A 41 -8.59 0.28 -23.02
C VAL A 41 -9.71 -0.18 -22.09
N ASP A 42 -9.81 -1.48 -21.80
CA ASP A 42 -10.87 -2.04 -20.96
C ASP A 42 -10.68 -1.71 -19.45
N ASN A 43 -9.42 -1.55 -19.04
CA ASN A 43 -9.05 -1.26 -17.65
C ASN A 43 -9.03 0.25 -17.35
N TYR A 44 -7.96 0.95 -17.76
CA TYR A 44 -7.69 2.34 -17.36
C TYR A 44 -8.02 3.36 -18.45
N LEU A 45 -7.52 3.13 -19.67
CA LEU A 45 -7.54 4.13 -20.74
C LEU A 45 -8.95 4.44 -21.25
N GLY A 46 -9.89 3.49 -21.18
CA GLY A 46 -11.29 3.73 -21.51
C GLY A 46 -12.03 4.60 -20.48
N ARG A 47 -11.58 4.56 -19.21
CA ARG A 47 -12.24 5.22 -18.08
C ARG A 47 -11.77 6.66 -17.86
N VAL A 48 -10.53 6.97 -18.24
CA VAL A 48 -9.98 8.31 -18.06
C VAL A 48 -10.37 9.28 -19.19
N THR A 49 -10.09 10.56 -18.98
CA THR A 49 -10.29 11.62 -19.96
C THR A 49 -9.15 11.64 -20.97
N LYS A 50 -9.38 12.19 -22.17
CA LYS A 50 -8.33 12.39 -23.20
C LYS A 50 -7.04 13.03 -22.66
N PRO A 51 -7.08 14.15 -21.92
CA PRO A 51 -5.85 14.76 -21.41
C PRO A 51 -5.06 13.80 -20.50
N ARG A 52 -5.74 13.00 -19.68
CA ARG A 52 -5.06 12.02 -18.83
C ARG A 52 -4.39 10.89 -19.63
N ILE A 53 -4.95 10.51 -20.78
CA ILE A 53 -4.29 9.57 -21.71
C ILE A 53 -3.02 10.19 -22.28
N LEU A 54 -3.06 11.47 -22.67
CA LEU A 54 -1.88 12.19 -23.18
C LEU A 54 -0.80 12.34 -22.13
N ASP A 55 -1.17 12.65 -20.89
CA ASP A 55 -0.24 12.74 -19.78
C ASP A 55 0.45 11.39 -19.53
N ALA A 56 -0.31 10.29 -19.53
CA ALA A 56 0.24 8.95 -19.38
C ALA A 56 1.27 8.61 -20.46
N VAL A 57 0.93 8.89 -21.72
CA VAL A 57 1.85 8.65 -22.85
C VAL A 57 3.07 9.57 -22.80
N ARG A 58 2.89 10.83 -22.39
CA ARG A 58 3.98 11.80 -22.20
C ARG A 58 4.95 11.31 -21.13
N GLU A 59 4.45 10.81 -20.01
CA GLU A 59 5.26 10.27 -18.92
C GLU A 59 6.02 9.00 -19.33
N ALA A 60 5.42 8.12 -20.12
CA ALA A 60 6.02 6.84 -20.48
C ALA A 60 6.96 6.87 -21.70
N LYS A 61 6.60 7.65 -22.72
CA LYS A 61 7.28 7.68 -24.04
C LYS A 61 7.74 9.07 -24.46
N GLY A 62 7.40 10.11 -23.70
CA GLY A 62 7.76 11.50 -24.00
C GLY A 62 6.72 12.25 -24.81
N GLU A 63 6.96 13.56 -24.93
CA GLU A 63 6.04 14.53 -25.52
C GLU A 63 5.74 14.27 -27.01
N GLN A 64 6.73 13.81 -27.79
CA GLN A 64 6.55 13.51 -29.21
C GLN A 64 5.49 12.42 -29.43
N ALA A 65 5.45 11.39 -28.58
CA ALA A 65 4.48 10.32 -28.67
C ALA A 65 3.05 10.81 -28.32
N ALA A 66 2.93 11.73 -27.36
CA ALA A 66 1.64 12.33 -27.01
C ALA A 66 1.07 13.17 -28.17
N GLN A 67 1.91 13.93 -28.86
CA GLN A 67 1.50 14.74 -30.01
C GLN A 67 0.99 13.91 -31.19
N LEU A 68 1.54 12.71 -31.40
CA LEU A 68 1.08 11.79 -32.44
C LEU A 68 -0.35 11.29 -32.22
N ILE A 69 -0.84 11.27 -30.99
CA ILE A 69 -2.17 10.74 -30.65
C ILE A 69 -3.19 11.81 -30.28
N ASP A 70 -2.77 13.05 -30.02
CA ASP A 70 -3.61 14.16 -29.56
C ASP A 70 -4.85 14.40 -30.43
N HIS A 71 -4.67 14.39 -31.74
CA HIS A 71 -5.75 14.60 -32.72
C HIS A 71 -6.77 13.46 -32.82
N LEU A 72 -6.53 12.31 -32.16
CA LEU A 72 -7.39 11.14 -32.29
C LEU A 72 -8.70 11.29 -31.49
N LYS A 73 -9.73 10.55 -31.92
CA LYS A 73 -10.96 10.36 -31.13
C LYS A 73 -10.64 9.51 -29.90
N LYS A 74 -11.40 9.65 -28.80
CA LYS A 74 -11.08 9.02 -27.49
C LYS A 74 -10.85 7.50 -27.61
N THR A 75 -11.71 6.79 -28.35
CA THR A 75 -11.61 5.33 -28.51
C THR A 75 -10.33 4.92 -29.23
N GLU A 76 -9.95 5.65 -30.29
CA GLU A 76 -8.74 5.38 -31.06
C GLU A 76 -7.48 5.84 -30.31
N MET A 77 -7.56 6.98 -29.62
CA MET A 77 -6.51 7.46 -28.71
C MET A 77 -6.20 6.44 -27.62
N ALA A 78 -7.22 5.82 -27.01
CA ALA A 78 -7.03 4.80 -25.99
C ALA A 78 -6.35 3.55 -26.55
N LYS A 79 -6.74 3.08 -27.75
CA LYS A 79 -6.10 1.93 -28.40
C LYS A 79 -4.64 2.21 -28.75
N GLU A 80 -4.35 3.38 -29.31
CA GLU A 80 -2.99 3.74 -29.67
C GLU A 80 -2.12 3.98 -28.42
N ALA A 81 -2.69 4.59 -27.38
CA ALA A 81 -2.01 4.71 -26.09
C ALA A 81 -1.70 3.35 -25.46
N GLU A 82 -2.61 2.36 -25.55
CA GLU A 82 -2.32 0.99 -25.10
C GLU A 82 -1.09 0.43 -25.82
N ARG A 83 -1.02 0.58 -27.15
CA ARG A 83 0.13 0.14 -27.95
C ARG A 83 1.44 0.86 -27.57
N LEU A 84 1.36 2.15 -27.25
CA LEU A 84 2.52 2.96 -26.86
C LEU A 84 2.99 2.64 -25.44
N LEU A 85 2.08 2.33 -24.53
CA LEU A 85 2.37 2.03 -23.12
C LEU A 85 2.74 0.56 -22.91
N ASP A 86 2.42 -0.33 -23.84
CA ASP A 86 2.77 -1.74 -23.73
C ASP A 86 4.30 -1.93 -23.59
N GLY A 87 4.69 -2.80 -22.66
CA GLY A 87 6.09 -3.06 -22.32
C GLY A 87 6.86 -1.91 -21.65
N THR A 88 6.24 -0.76 -21.35
CA THR A 88 6.94 0.37 -20.68
C THR A 88 7.04 0.22 -19.17
N GLY A 89 6.23 -0.65 -18.56
CA GLY A 89 6.08 -0.71 -17.11
C GLY A 89 5.42 0.53 -16.51
N TRP A 90 4.81 1.39 -17.32
CA TRP A 90 4.14 2.59 -16.82
C TRP A 90 2.95 2.22 -15.94
N LEU A 91 2.90 2.83 -14.75
CA LEU A 91 1.80 2.75 -13.80
C LEU A 91 1.17 4.14 -13.60
N PRO A 92 -0.13 4.26 -13.35
CA PRO A 92 -0.77 5.51 -12.96
C PRO A 92 -0.37 5.85 -11.53
N GLU A 93 -0.30 7.15 -11.24
CA GLU A 93 0.08 7.71 -9.94
C GLU A 93 -0.50 6.99 -8.71
N PRO A 94 -1.80 6.60 -8.64
CA PRO A 94 -2.34 5.92 -7.45
C PRO A 94 -1.83 4.49 -7.24
N LEU A 95 -1.19 3.89 -8.25
CA LEU A 95 -0.59 2.55 -8.19
C LEU A 95 0.92 2.59 -8.08
N ARG A 96 1.52 3.78 -8.20
CA ARG A 96 2.94 3.95 -7.90
C ARG A 96 3.06 3.98 -6.38
N PRO A 97 3.72 3.01 -5.74
CA PRO A 97 3.96 3.09 -4.32
C PRO A 97 4.68 4.41 -4.06
N SER A 98 4.15 5.23 -3.16
CA SER A 98 4.82 6.48 -2.81
C SER A 98 6.24 6.13 -2.36
N ASP A 99 7.24 6.62 -3.09
CA ASP A 99 8.68 6.52 -2.78
C ASP A 99 9.02 7.40 -1.55
N SER A 100 8.11 7.43 -0.58
CA SER A 100 8.42 7.94 0.74
C SER A 100 9.38 6.93 1.35
N GLU A 101 10.66 7.23 1.14
CA GLU A 101 11.78 6.89 1.99
C GLU A 101 11.46 7.32 3.44
N ASP A 102 10.47 6.69 4.06
CA ASP A 102 10.33 6.61 5.51
C ASP A 102 10.51 5.14 5.89
N VAL A 103 11.65 4.61 5.45
CA VAL A 103 12.37 3.62 6.23
C VAL A 103 13.12 4.37 7.34
N SER A 104 12.38 5.05 8.21
CA SER A 104 12.74 5.09 9.63
C SER A 104 12.28 3.77 10.27
N ASN A 105 12.66 2.67 9.61
CA ASN A 105 12.72 1.36 10.21
C ASN A 105 14.21 1.18 10.51
N THR A 106 14.65 1.79 11.60
CA THR A 106 15.86 1.39 12.31
C THR A 106 15.49 0.16 13.14
N PRO A 107 15.82 -1.08 12.72
CA PRO A 107 15.94 -2.17 13.67
C PRO A 107 17.32 -2.06 14.34
N ALA A 108 17.35 -2.28 15.65
CA ALA A 108 18.51 -2.28 16.56
C ALA A 108 19.01 -0.86 16.93
N ASP A 109 19.07 -0.43 18.19
CA ASP A 109 19.17 -1.13 19.46
C ASP A 109 18.65 -0.16 20.55
N THR A 110 17.38 -0.27 20.91
CA THR A 110 16.95 0.19 22.23
C THR A 110 16.33 -1.02 22.87
N VAL A 111 17.11 -1.66 23.73
CA VAL A 111 16.60 -2.46 24.82
C VAL A 111 15.63 -1.59 25.63
N GLU A 112 14.39 -1.43 25.17
CA GLU A 112 13.29 -1.13 26.08
C GLU A 112 13.25 -2.33 27.02
N GLU A 113 13.75 -2.11 28.24
CA GLU A 113 13.61 -3.02 29.37
C GLU A 113 12.25 -3.68 29.28
N LEU A 114 12.26 -5.01 29.13
CA LEU A 114 11.05 -5.81 29.23
C LEU A 114 10.30 -5.35 30.49
N PRO A 115 8.99 -5.08 30.41
CA PRO A 115 8.23 -4.64 31.57
C PRO A 115 8.49 -5.61 32.72
N ALA A 116 8.73 -5.11 33.93
CA ALA A 116 9.15 -5.91 35.08
C ALA A 116 8.27 -7.16 35.35
N PHE A 117 7.02 -7.13 34.87
CA PHE A 117 6.09 -8.27 34.87
C PHE A 117 6.59 -9.50 34.04
N LEU A 118 7.38 -9.31 32.98
CA LEU A 118 7.94 -10.37 32.13
C LEU A 118 9.35 -10.81 32.54
N ALA A 119 10.02 -10.06 33.41
CA ALA A 119 11.37 -10.40 33.89
C ALA A 119 11.37 -11.49 34.98
N ASP A 120 10.21 -11.84 35.54
CA ASP A 120 10.06 -12.79 36.65
C ASP A 120 9.61 -14.18 36.17
N CYS A 121 10.30 -14.72 35.16
CA CYS A 121 10.10 -16.10 34.71
C CYS A 121 11.43 -16.80 34.43
N GLU A 122 12.37 -16.70 35.36
CA GLU A 122 13.54 -17.58 35.40
C GLU A 122 13.56 -18.31 36.75
N GLY A 123 12.82 -19.41 36.82
CA GLY A 123 12.93 -20.33 37.94
C GLY A 123 14.27 -21.06 37.88
N GLN A 124 15.00 -21.10 39.01
CA GLN A 124 15.68 -22.32 39.43
C GLN A 124 15.95 -22.34 40.93
N ASP A 125 15.64 -23.49 41.50
CA ASP A 125 15.72 -23.92 42.88
C ASP A 125 17.04 -23.62 43.60
N ALA A 126 16.94 -23.13 44.84
CA ALA A 126 17.89 -23.47 45.90
C ALA A 126 17.14 -23.51 47.24
N ALA A 127 17.11 -24.70 47.83
CA ALA A 127 16.48 -25.01 49.10
C ALA A 127 17.01 -24.12 50.24
N THR A 128 16.09 -23.61 51.07
CA THR A 128 16.33 -23.44 52.51
C THR A 128 15.02 -23.76 53.21
N ASP A 129 15.03 -24.93 53.85
CA ASP A 129 14.12 -25.37 54.91
C ASP A 129 14.01 -24.29 55.99
N GLU A 130 12.82 -24.06 56.54
CA GLU A 130 12.50 -23.90 57.98
C GLU A 130 11.11 -23.23 58.14
N SER A 131 10.10 -24.09 58.33
CA SER A 131 8.97 -23.99 59.28
C SER A 131 8.21 -22.66 59.48
N GLU A 132 6.91 -22.65 59.18
CA GLU A 132 5.86 -22.79 60.21
C GLU A 132 4.48 -23.16 59.60
N PRO A 133 3.71 -24.05 60.24
CA PRO A 133 2.50 -24.65 59.68
C PRO A 133 1.26 -23.74 59.82
N HIS A 134 0.58 -23.45 58.72
CA HIS A 134 -0.77 -22.88 58.77
C HIS A 134 -1.81 -24.01 58.94
N PRO A 135 -2.65 -23.98 59.99
CA PRO A 135 -3.57 -25.06 60.30
C PRO A 135 -4.67 -25.18 59.23
N ILE A 136 -4.90 -26.42 58.81
CA ILE A 136 -6.01 -26.82 57.94
C ILE A 136 -7.28 -26.84 58.82
N ALA A 137 -8.26 -25.99 58.51
CA ALA A 137 -9.62 -26.15 59.01
C ALA A 137 -10.51 -26.68 57.87
N ALA A 138 -11.06 -27.86 58.09
CA ALA A 138 -12.13 -28.47 57.31
C ALA A 138 -13.46 -28.27 58.04
N GLU A 139 -14.48 -27.79 57.33
CA GLU A 139 -15.88 -28.22 57.43
C GLU A 139 -16.63 -27.76 56.17
#